data_AF-A0A7J3CV52-F1
#
_entry.id   AF-A0A7J3CV52-F1
#
_cell.length_a   1.000
_cell.length_b   1.000
_cell.length_c   1.000
_cell.angle_alpha   90.00
_cell.angle_beta   90.00
_cell.angle_gamma   90.00
#
_symmetry.space_group_name_H-M   'P 1'
#
loop_
_entity.id
_entity.type
_entity.pdbx_description
1 polymer ?
#
loop_
_entity_poly.entity_id
_entity_poly.type
_entity_poly.pdbx_seq_one_letter_code
_entity_poly.pdbx_strand_id
1 'polypeptide(L)'
;MERAAKRTEEIAEIEKIEKRIFEIKNNLRELRYKESKNIEEVLQEDFEEAHKEFEKLEKNGSFYPLFTKLVNQEDKLIAYLFILSTWNFAGFRYLINKFDINKFAKTIDDLEPLFNKFEGKKLRTTNFEDFEKEINEIYNVLSSQVKSVGATKIMHIRKPELFIMWDRRIREYYGLRDDSAQTYIKFLKQMQNKFKNIKVDEEKRTFAKAIDEYNYVKITKPIMNLEKELASLEKLMKKYKNYEKQFRKGMIEVTFAKF
;
A
#
# COMPACT_ATOMS: atom_id res chain seq x y z
N MET A 1 -26.33 -42.75 -11.85
CA MET A 1 -25.17 -42.87 -10.95
C MET A 1 -24.11 -41.82 -11.26
N GLU A 2 -23.66 -41.67 -12.51
CA GLU A 2 -22.66 -40.66 -12.93
C GLU A 2 -22.98 -39.20 -12.53
N ARG A 3 -24.25 -38.77 -12.69
CA ARG A 3 -24.70 -37.42 -12.26
C ARG A 3 -24.63 -37.19 -10.74
N ALA A 4 -24.76 -38.25 -9.94
CA ALA A 4 -24.71 -38.15 -8.48
C ALA A 4 -23.26 -38.03 -7.99
N ALA A 5 -22.35 -38.83 -8.57
CA ALA A 5 -20.92 -38.75 -8.26
C ALA A 5 -20.32 -37.37 -8.58
N LYS A 6 -20.63 -36.84 -9.77
CA LYS A 6 -20.21 -35.49 -10.17
C LYS A 6 -20.70 -34.40 -9.21
N ARG A 7 -21.93 -34.54 -8.70
CA ARG A 7 -22.50 -33.59 -7.73
C ARG A 7 -21.79 -33.66 -6.38
N THR A 8 -21.43 -34.86 -5.92
CA THR A 8 -20.66 -35.02 -4.68
C THR A 8 -19.27 -34.38 -4.79
N GLU A 9 -18.60 -34.52 -5.93
CA GLU A 9 -17.31 -33.86 -6.19
C GLU A 9 -17.45 -32.33 -6.21
N GLU A 10 -18.46 -31.79 -6.90
CA GLU A 10 -18.74 -30.34 -6.94
C GLU A 10 -19.02 -29.76 -5.55
N ILE A 11 -19.77 -30.48 -4.69
CA ILE A 11 -20.05 -30.06 -3.31
C ILE A 11 -18.75 -30.01 -2.50
N ALA A 12 -17.92 -31.05 -2.59
CA ALA A 12 -16.64 -31.10 -1.87
C ALA A 12 -15.68 -29.97 -2.30
N GLU A 13 -15.68 -29.60 -3.58
CA GLU A 13 -14.90 -28.47 -4.09
C GLU A 13 -15.40 -27.14 -3.52
N ILE A 14 -16.72 -26.92 -3.47
CA ILE A 14 -17.33 -25.72 -2.88
C ILE A 14 -16.95 -25.59 -1.40
N GLU A 15 -17.09 -26.65 -0.61
CA GLU A 15 -16.73 -26.64 0.82
C GLU A 15 -15.25 -26.29 1.04
N LYS A 16 -14.36 -26.82 0.18
CA LYS A 16 -12.93 -26.49 0.20
C LYS A 16 -12.69 -25.01 -0.10
N ILE A 17 -13.39 -24.44 -1.07
CA ILE A 17 -13.27 -23.02 -1.41
C ILE A 17 -13.80 -22.14 -0.26
N GLU A 18 -14.94 -22.47 0.33
CA GLU A 18 -15.50 -21.72 1.46
C GLU A 18 -14.57 -21.71 2.67
N LYS A 19 -14.01 -22.88 3.01
CA LYS A 19 -13.01 -23.00 4.06
C LYS A 19 -11.79 -22.12 3.77
N ARG A 20 -11.28 -22.15 2.54
CA ARG A 20 -10.12 -21.34 2.15
C ARG A 20 -10.41 -19.83 2.20
N ILE A 21 -11.60 -19.41 1.75
CA ILE A 21 -12.05 -18.01 1.87
C ILE A 21 -12.07 -17.57 3.33
N PHE A 22 -12.60 -18.41 4.22
CA PHE A 22 -12.67 -18.12 5.65
C PHE A 22 -11.27 -17.97 6.25
N GLU A 23 -10.35 -18.89 5.95
CA GLU A 23 -8.95 -18.81 6.38
C GLU A 23 -8.27 -17.52 5.91
N ILE A 24 -8.41 -17.16 4.62
CA ILE A 24 -7.80 -15.93 4.08
C ILE A 24 -8.37 -14.68 4.77
N LYS A 25 -9.69 -14.64 5.02
CA LYS A 25 -10.33 -13.52 5.72
C LYS A 25 -9.78 -13.36 7.13
N ASN A 26 -9.55 -14.46 7.84
CA ASN A 26 -8.92 -14.42 9.17
C ASN A 26 -7.48 -13.95 9.09
N ASN A 27 -6.67 -14.49 8.17
CA ASN A 27 -5.28 -14.06 7.98
C ASN A 27 -5.17 -12.57 7.63
N LEU A 28 -6.05 -12.06 6.76
CA LEU A 28 -6.12 -10.63 6.43
C LEU A 28 -6.48 -9.78 7.63
N ARG A 29 -7.42 -10.23 8.46
CA ARG A 29 -7.80 -9.53 9.70
C ARG A 29 -6.62 -9.50 10.67
N GLU A 30 -5.93 -10.63 10.85
CA GLU A 30 -4.76 -10.70 11.72
C GLU A 30 -3.65 -9.77 11.22
N LEU A 31 -3.29 -9.83 9.94
CA LEU A 31 -2.25 -8.97 9.37
C LEU A 31 -2.58 -7.48 9.48
N ARG A 32 -3.82 -7.07 9.19
CA ARG A 32 -4.22 -5.65 9.25
C ARG A 32 -4.28 -5.10 10.66
N TYR A 33 -4.32 -5.93 11.70
CA TYR A 33 -4.45 -5.49 13.09
C TYR A 33 -3.41 -6.14 14.02
N LYS A 34 -2.31 -6.67 13.47
CA LYS A 34 -1.29 -7.42 14.22
C LYS A 34 -0.53 -6.52 15.20
N GLU A 35 -0.07 -5.35 14.74
CA GLU A 35 0.80 -4.47 15.53
C GLU A 35 0.07 -3.50 16.45
N SER A 36 -1.27 -3.49 16.47
CA SER A 36 -1.99 -2.71 17.49
C SER A 36 -1.81 -3.27 18.92
N LYS A 37 -1.01 -4.33 19.10
CA LYS A 37 -0.85 -5.05 20.38
C LYS A 37 0.57 -5.07 20.95
N ASN A 38 1.63 -4.79 20.18
CA ASN A 38 2.99 -4.56 20.68
C ASN A 38 3.90 -4.04 19.56
N ILE A 39 4.64 -2.96 19.84
CA ILE A 39 5.70 -2.47 18.93
C ILE A 39 6.96 -3.27 19.26
N GLU A 40 7.06 -4.49 18.74
CA GLU A 40 8.32 -5.22 18.78
C GLU A 40 9.35 -4.50 17.90
N GLU A 41 10.57 -4.34 18.43
CA GLU A 41 11.70 -3.82 17.66
C GLU A 41 12.03 -4.78 16.51
N VAL A 42 12.42 -4.22 15.36
CA VAL A 42 12.78 -5.02 14.19
C VAL A 42 14.19 -5.59 14.38
N LEU A 43 14.36 -6.88 14.13
CA LEU A 43 15.67 -7.53 14.11
C LEU A 43 16.43 -7.17 12.83
N GLN A 44 17.73 -6.96 12.94
CA GLN A 44 18.59 -6.61 11.80
C GLN A 44 18.53 -7.68 10.69
N GLU A 45 18.53 -8.96 11.06
CA GLU A 45 18.47 -10.07 10.12
C GLU A 45 17.16 -10.08 9.31
N ASP A 46 16.02 -9.89 9.98
CA ASP A 46 14.71 -9.78 9.33
C ASP A 46 14.65 -8.60 8.35
N PHE A 47 15.29 -7.49 8.72
CA PHE A 47 15.37 -6.29 7.91
C PHE A 47 16.17 -6.52 6.63
N GLU A 48 17.35 -7.12 6.74
CA GLU A 48 18.22 -7.46 5.61
C GLU A 48 17.59 -8.50 4.68
N GLU A 49 16.90 -9.50 5.24
CA GLU A 49 16.16 -10.48 4.45
C GLU A 49 15.07 -9.81 3.60
N ALA A 50 14.30 -8.88 4.19
CA ALA A 50 13.27 -8.13 3.47
C ALA A 50 13.85 -7.36 2.28
N HIS A 51 15.04 -6.76 2.44
CA HIS A 51 15.70 -6.05 1.34
C HIS A 51 16.19 -6.96 0.23
N LYS A 52 16.78 -8.12 0.58
CA LYS A 52 17.17 -9.13 -0.41
C LYS A 52 15.95 -9.63 -1.19
N GLU A 53 14.79 -9.74 -0.55
CA GLU A 53 13.54 -10.06 -1.22
C GLU A 53 13.06 -8.91 -2.12
N PHE A 54 13.09 -7.67 -1.62
CA PHE A 54 12.69 -6.49 -2.39
C PHE A 54 13.50 -6.36 -3.69
N GLU A 55 14.83 -6.52 -3.62
CA GLU A 55 15.72 -6.47 -4.78
C GLU A 55 15.36 -7.53 -5.83
N LYS A 56 14.97 -8.74 -5.41
CA LYS A 56 14.51 -9.80 -6.33
C LYS A 56 13.22 -9.40 -7.05
N LEU A 57 12.34 -8.64 -6.40
CA LEU A 57 11.08 -8.17 -6.97
C LEU A 57 11.29 -7.01 -7.96
N GLU A 58 12.27 -6.14 -7.70
CA GLU A 58 12.58 -4.98 -8.54
C GLU A 58 13.59 -5.25 -9.66
N LYS A 59 13.99 -6.50 -9.90
CA LYS A 59 14.98 -6.89 -10.94
C LYS A 59 14.68 -6.38 -12.37
N ASN A 60 13.49 -5.86 -12.65
CA ASN A 60 13.09 -5.36 -13.97
C ASN A 60 13.16 -3.82 -14.13
N GLY A 61 13.88 -3.13 -13.24
CA GLY A 61 14.14 -1.69 -13.35
C GLY A 61 13.36 -0.88 -12.33
N SER A 62 14.05 -0.45 -11.27
CA SER A 62 13.49 0.47 -10.30
C SER A 62 13.29 1.84 -10.95
N PHE A 63 12.09 2.41 -10.87
CA PHE A 63 11.86 3.81 -11.23
C PHE A 63 12.42 4.77 -10.18
N TYR A 64 12.82 4.28 -9.00
CA TYR A 64 13.23 5.12 -7.89
C TYR A 64 14.44 6.02 -8.20
N PRO A 65 15.56 5.51 -8.79
CA PRO A 65 16.67 6.37 -9.20
C PRO A 65 16.29 7.43 -10.23
N LEU A 66 15.26 7.16 -11.05
CA LEU A 66 14.78 8.13 -12.04
C LEU A 66 13.97 9.24 -11.38
N PHE A 67 13.12 8.92 -10.38
CA PHE A 67 12.40 9.96 -9.62
C PHE A 67 13.37 10.90 -8.90
N THR A 68 14.37 10.36 -8.20
CA THR A 68 15.34 11.17 -7.45
C THR A 68 16.19 12.02 -8.38
N LYS A 69 16.62 11.46 -9.52
CA LYS A 69 17.33 12.21 -10.56
C LYS A 69 16.51 13.40 -11.06
N LEU A 70 15.24 13.20 -11.40
CA LEU A 70 14.37 14.27 -11.91
C LEU A 70 14.14 15.38 -10.86
N VAL A 71 13.91 15.02 -9.59
CA VAL A 71 13.78 16.01 -8.51
C VAL A 71 15.07 16.83 -8.36
N ASN A 72 16.23 16.19 -8.44
CA ASN A 72 17.53 16.86 -8.31
C ASN A 72 17.92 17.72 -9.52
N GLN A 73 17.29 17.49 -10.68
CA GLN A 73 17.43 18.31 -11.89
C GLN A 73 16.39 19.43 -11.97
N GLU A 74 15.68 19.68 -10.86
CA GLU A 74 14.60 20.68 -10.73
C GLU A 74 13.33 20.39 -11.56
N ASP A 75 13.24 19.23 -12.22
CA ASP A 75 12.04 18.76 -12.94
C ASP A 75 11.00 18.11 -11.98
N LYS A 76 10.69 18.80 -10.88
CA LYS A 76 9.86 18.28 -9.78
C LYS A 76 8.45 17.89 -10.24
N LEU A 77 7.83 18.70 -11.10
CA LEU A 77 6.50 18.41 -11.62
C LEU A 77 6.48 17.08 -12.37
N ILE A 78 7.47 16.84 -13.24
CA ILE A 78 7.59 15.59 -14.00
C ILE A 78 7.83 14.42 -13.05
N ALA A 79 8.75 14.55 -12.09
CA ALA A 79 9.00 13.52 -11.10
C ALA A 79 7.74 13.15 -10.30
N TYR A 80 6.96 14.15 -9.89
CA TYR A 80 5.76 13.97 -9.08
C TYR A 80 4.64 13.33 -9.89
N LEU A 81 4.41 13.78 -11.12
CA LEU A 81 3.46 13.13 -12.02
C LEU A 81 3.86 11.69 -12.31
N PHE A 82 5.16 11.42 -12.47
CA PHE A 82 5.66 10.10 -12.80
C PHE A 82 5.53 9.11 -11.64
N ILE A 83 5.83 9.50 -10.39
CA ILE A 83 5.57 8.63 -9.22
C ILE A 83 4.06 8.42 -9.02
N LEU A 84 3.23 9.43 -9.30
CA LEU A 84 1.78 9.32 -9.17
C LEU A 84 1.19 8.38 -10.22
N SER A 85 1.68 8.43 -11.45
CA SER A 85 1.21 7.60 -12.57
C SER A 85 1.72 6.17 -12.53
N THR A 86 2.74 5.87 -11.72
CA THR A 86 3.31 4.52 -11.58
C THR A 86 2.99 3.95 -10.21
N TRP A 87 3.61 4.46 -9.16
CA TRP A 87 3.55 3.91 -7.81
C TRP A 87 2.26 4.30 -7.09
N ASN A 88 1.51 5.31 -7.54
CA ASN A 88 0.17 5.65 -7.03
C ASN A 88 -0.96 5.44 -8.05
N PHE A 89 -0.72 4.67 -9.13
CA PHE A 89 -1.64 4.62 -10.27
C PHE A 89 -3.09 4.25 -9.89
N ALA A 90 -3.26 3.31 -8.97
CA ALA A 90 -4.58 2.84 -8.53
C ALA A 90 -5.45 3.96 -7.95
N GLY A 91 -4.85 4.92 -7.23
CA GLY A 91 -5.54 6.10 -6.71
C GLY A 91 -5.59 7.23 -7.73
N PHE A 92 -4.47 7.50 -8.40
CA PHE A 92 -4.30 8.63 -9.30
C PHE A 92 -5.19 8.54 -10.56
N ARG A 93 -5.45 7.33 -11.07
CA ARG A 93 -6.32 7.13 -12.26
C ARG A 93 -7.74 7.69 -12.10
N TYR A 94 -8.24 7.82 -10.88
CA TYR A 94 -9.56 8.40 -10.60
C TYR A 94 -9.54 9.92 -10.53
N LEU A 95 -8.35 10.52 -10.43
CA LEU A 95 -8.14 11.96 -10.38
C LEU A 95 -7.84 12.53 -11.76
N ILE A 96 -7.33 11.72 -12.70
CA ILE A 96 -6.77 12.19 -13.98
C ILE A 96 -7.72 13.11 -14.77
N ASN A 97 -9.02 12.80 -14.79
CA ASN A 97 -10.03 13.60 -15.51
C ASN A 97 -10.35 14.95 -14.84
N LYS A 98 -9.95 15.13 -13.58
CA LYS A 98 -10.18 16.35 -12.77
C LYS A 98 -8.87 16.98 -12.32
N PHE A 99 -7.74 16.44 -12.76
CA PHE A 99 -6.43 16.87 -12.30
C PHE A 99 -5.99 18.11 -13.06
N ASP A 100 -5.86 19.22 -12.36
CA ASP A 100 -5.38 20.47 -12.92
C ASP A 100 -3.86 20.56 -12.75
N ILE A 101 -3.14 20.28 -13.83
CA ILE A 101 -1.67 20.28 -13.84
C ILE A 101 -1.07 21.66 -13.54
N ASN A 102 -1.72 22.74 -13.99
CA ASN A 102 -1.22 24.11 -13.80
C ASN A 102 -1.39 24.53 -12.34
N LYS A 103 -2.55 24.22 -11.75
CA LYS A 103 -2.78 24.42 -10.32
C LYS A 103 -1.80 23.60 -9.48
N PHE A 104 -1.55 22.36 -9.88
CA PHE A 104 -0.61 21.49 -9.17
C PHE A 104 0.83 22.00 -9.27
N ALA A 105 1.28 22.47 -10.44
CA ALA A 105 2.58 23.11 -10.61
C ALA A 105 2.76 24.29 -9.66
N LYS A 106 1.79 25.22 -9.65
CA LYS A 106 1.79 26.36 -8.71
C LYS A 106 1.85 25.90 -7.25
N THR A 107 1.12 24.84 -6.90
CA THR A 107 1.13 24.27 -5.55
C THR A 107 2.52 23.76 -5.17
N ILE A 108 3.24 23.13 -6.09
CA ILE A 108 4.61 22.67 -5.84
C ILE A 108 5.51 23.87 -5.52
N ASP A 109 5.41 24.94 -6.31
CA ASP A 109 6.19 26.16 -6.11
C ASP A 109 5.86 26.82 -4.75
N ASP A 110 4.58 26.94 -4.42
CA ASP A 110 4.09 27.53 -3.17
C ASP A 110 4.56 26.74 -1.92
N LEU A 111 4.73 25.41 -2.04
CA LEU A 111 5.21 24.55 -0.95
C LEU A 111 6.73 24.50 -0.81
N GLU A 112 7.48 24.98 -1.80
CA GLU A 112 8.94 24.89 -1.83
C GLU A 112 9.61 25.55 -0.60
N PRO A 113 9.20 26.75 -0.15
CA PRO A 113 9.75 27.35 1.07
C PRO A 113 9.56 26.48 2.32
N LEU A 114 8.46 25.72 2.40
CA LEU A 114 8.22 24.78 3.51
C LEU A 114 9.14 23.56 3.40
N PHE A 115 9.33 23.02 2.19
CA PHE A 115 10.28 21.92 1.98
C PHE A 115 11.71 22.30 2.35
N ASN A 116 12.12 23.55 2.08
CA ASN A 116 13.47 24.03 2.40
C ASN A 116 13.78 24.07 3.90
N LYS A 117 12.76 24.14 4.77
CA LYS A 117 12.95 24.03 6.23
C LYS A 117 13.43 22.64 6.68
N PHE A 118 13.29 21.63 5.83
CA PHE A 118 13.76 20.27 6.09
C PHE A 118 15.13 19.98 5.49
N GLU A 119 15.88 20.99 5.04
CA GLU A 119 17.24 20.79 4.54
C GLU A 119 18.16 20.20 5.62
N GLY A 120 18.91 19.15 5.26
CA GLY A 120 19.76 18.40 6.18
C GLY A 120 19.02 17.59 7.27
N LYS A 121 17.68 17.58 7.30
CA LYS A 121 16.90 16.80 8.28
C LYS A 121 16.84 15.33 7.88
N LYS A 122 17.05 14.45 8.86
CA LYS A 122 17.00 13.00 8.70
C LYS A 122 15.93 12.40 9.61
N LEU A 123 15.28 11.33 9.16
CA LEU A 123 14.27 10.60 9.92
C LEU A 123 14.80 10.16 11.29
N ARG A 124 16.06 9.75 11.42
CA ARG A 124 16.63 9.23 12.68
C ARG A 124 16.74 10.26 13.80
N THR A 125 16.97 11.52 13.44
CA THR A 125 17.38 12.56 14.40
C THR A 125 16.40 13.71 14.49
N THR A 126 15.47 13.83 13.54
CA THR A 126 14.48 14.90 13.54
C THR A 126 13.45 14.68 14.63
N ASN A 127 13.27 15.69 15.47
CA ASN A 127 12.14 15.79 16.39
C ASN A 127 10.93 16.32 15.60
N PHE A 128 9.91 15.49 15.38
CA PHE A 128 8.79 15.83 14.49
C PHE A 128 7.84 16.87 15.09
N GLU A 129 7.85 17.04 16.41
CA GLU A 129 7.14 18.06 17.16
C GLU A 129 7.55 19.47 16.71
N ASP A 130 8.84 19.68 16.41
CA ASP A 130 9.38 21.00 16.04
C ASP A 130 8.93 21.44 14.63
N PHE A 131 8.45 20.50 13.81
CA PHE A 131 8.03 20.75 12.42
C PHE A 131 6.58 20.32 12.15
N GLU A 132 5.78 20.11 13.20
CA GLU A 132 4.42 19.61 13.07
C GLU A 132 3.56 20.51 12.16
N LYS A 133 3.71 21.83 12.27
CA LYS A 133 2.97 22.80 11.46
C LYS A 133 3.32 22.67 9.97
N GLU A 134 4.61 22.64 9.65
CA GLU A 134 5.11 22.52 8.27
C GLU A 134 4.68 21.20 7.63
N ILE A 135 4.81 20.09 8.37
CA ILE A 135 4.41 18.76 7.88
C ILE A 135 2.90 18.72 7.65
N ASN A 136 2.11 19.26 8.58
CA ASN A 136 0.66 19.35 8.43
C ASN A 136 0.26 20.14 7.19
N GLU A 137 0.88 21.30 6.96
CA GLU A 137 0.58 22.15 5.81
C GLU A 137 0.90 21.44 4.48
N ILE A 138 2.13 20.95 4.32
CA ILE A 138 2.55 20.22 3.11
C ILE A 138 1.62 19.03 2.85
N TYR A 139 1.36 18.23 3.89
CA TYR A 139 0.53 17.04 3.77
C TYR A 139 -0.90 17.38 3.35
N ASN A 140 -1.55 18.35 4.01
CA ASN A 140 -2.94 18.71 3.74
C ASN A 140 -3.10 19.31 2.34
N VAL A 141 -2.18 20.21 1.95
CA VAL A 141 -2.18 20.83 0.62
C VAL A 141 -2.02 19.76 -0.47
N LEU A 142 -1.02 18.87 -0.34
CA LEU A 142 -0.81 17.80 -1.33
C LEU A 142 -1.96 16.80 -1.34
N SER A 143 -2.43 16.33 -0.18
CA SER A 143 -3.47 15.30 -0.08
C SER A 143 -4.81 15.77 -0.63
N SER A 144 -5.10 17.08 -0.59
CA SER A 144 -6.29 17.66 -1.23
C SER A 144 -6.29 17.47 -2.75
N GLN A 145 -5.12 17.35 -3.39
CA GLN A 145 -4.98 17.23 -4.84
C GLN A 145 -4.66 15.81 -5.31
N VAL A 146 -3.85 15.06 -4.55
CA VAL A 146 -3.33 13.73 -4.96
C VAL A 146 -3.70 12.59 -4.01
N LYS A 147 -4.57 12.87 -3.02
CA LYS A 147 -4.91 11.98 -1.90
C LYS A 147 -3.71 11.70 -0.98
N SER A 148 -4.02 11.17 0.19
CA SER A 148 -3.08 10.90 1.27
C SER A 148 -1.87 10.04 0.88
N VAL A 149 -2.10 8.96 0.13
CA VAL A 149 -1.02 8.09 -0.38
C VAL A 149 -0.15 8.81 -1.40
N GLY A 150 -0.74 9.62 -2.28
CA GLY A 150 0.02 10.41 -3.25
C GLY A 150 0.89 11.47 -2.58
N ALA A 151 0.35 12.12 -1.54
CA ALA A 151 1.06 13.15 -0.78
C ALA A 151 2.35 12.61 -0.15
N THR A 152 2.30 11.47 0.53
CA THR A 152 3.50 10.91 1.18
C THR A 152 4.55 10.45 0.18
N LYS A 153 4.15 10.00 -1.01
CA LYS A 153 5.06 9.66 -2.11
C LYS A 153 5.81 10.87 -2.64
N ILE A 154 5.10 11.99 -2.86
CA ILE A 154 5.72 13.26 -3.24
C ILE A 154 6.69 13.76 -2.16
N MET A 155 6.24 13.75 -0.90
CA MET A 155 7.07 14.18 0.23
C MET A 155 8.34 13.34 0.33
N HIS A 156 8.24 12.02 0.17
CA HIS A 156 9.39 11.12 0.19
C HIS A 156 10.39 11.43 -0.93
N ILE A 157 9.96 11.52 -2.18
CA ILE A 157 10.92 11.81 -3.26
C ILE A 157 11.52 13.22 -3.16
N ARG A 158 10.80 14.18 -2.55
CA ARG A 158 11.32 15.53 -2.32
C ARG A 158 12.33 15.60 -1.17
N LYS A 159 12.13 14.80 -0.11
CA LYS A 159 13.00 14.70 1.08
C LYS A 159 13.17 13.23 1.49
N PRO A 160 13.96 12.44 0.74
CA PRO A 160 14.06 10.99 0.91
C PRO A 160 14.80 10.57 2.18
N GLU A 161 15.50 11.50 2.83
CA GLU A 161 16.15 11.28 4.14
C GLU A 161 15.17 11.37 5.31
N LEU A 162 14.01 12.00 5.14
CA LEU A 162 13.11 12.37 6.23
C LEU A 162 11.76 11.66 6.18
N PHE A 163 11.08 11.69 5.03
CA PHE A 163 9.71 11.20 4.92
C PHE A 163 9.68 9.76 4.42
N ILE A 164 8.85 8.91 5.02
CA ILE A 164 8.62 7.54 4.58
C ILE A 164 7.28 7.49 3.84
N MET A 165 7.26 6.83 2.69
CA MET A 165 5.99 6.56 2.00
C MET A 165 5.12 5.61 2.83
N TRP A 166 3.81 5.71 2.63
CA TRP A 166 2.89 4.70 3.15
C TRP A 166 1.85 4.37 2.10
N ASP A 167 1.15 3.27 2.31
CA ASP A 167 -0.11 2.99 1.64
C ASP A 167 -1.17 2.63 2.68
N ARG A 168 -2.38 2.32 2.19
CA ARG A 168 -3.47 1.90 3.05
C ARG A 168 -3.12 0.69 3.94
N ARG A 169 -2.39 -0.29 3.40
CA ARG A 169 -2.07 -1.56 4.07
C ARG A 169 -1.03 -1.34 5.17
N ILE A 170 0.02 -0.57 4.86
CA ILE A 170 1.05 -0.16 5.83
C ILE A 170 0.40 0.60 6.98
N ARG A 171 -0.42 1.59 6.66
CA ARG A 171 -1.12 2.40 7.66
C ARG A 171 -2.03 1.56 8.56
N GLU A 172 -2.87 0.70 7.97
CA GLU A 172 -3.75 -0.20 8.71
C GLU A 172 -2.95 -1.15 9.63
N TYR A 173 -1.87 -1.75 9.10
CA TYR A 173 -0.99 -2.65 9.85
C TYR A 173 -0.44 -2.01 11.13
N TYR A 174 -0.03 -0.74 11.06
CA TYR A 174 0.43 0.03 12.22
C TYR A 174 -0.69 0.58 13.11
N GLY A 175 -1.94 0.13 12.92
CA GLY A 175 -3.08 0.51 13.74
C GLY A 175 -3.57 1.94 13.53
N LEU A 176 -3.15 2.58 12.44
CA LEU A 176 -3.50 3.96 12.11
C LEU A 176 -4.77 3.98 11.27
N ARG A 177 -5.86 4.57 11.80
CA ARG A 177 -7.21 4.39 11.24
C ARG A 177 -7.61 5.42 10.19
N ASP A 178 -7.11 6.65 10.29
CA ASP A 178 -7.39 7.75 9.36
C ASP A 178 -6.14 8.15 8.56
N ASP A 179 -6.30 8.97 7.52
CA ASP A 179 -5.22 9.59 6.76
C ASP A 179 -5.07 11.09 7.05
N SER A 180 -5.31 11.51 8.28
CA SER A 180 -4.96 12.88 8.67
C SER A 180 -3.44 13.08 8.68
N ALA A 181 -3.02 14.34 8.53
CA ALA A 181 -1.62 14.71 8.66
C ALA A 181 -1.06 14.38 10.07
N GLN A 182 -1.87 14.52 11.12
CA GLN A 182 -1.51 14.14 12.49
C GLN A 182 -1.21 12.64 12.58
N THR A 183 -2.01 11.80 11.90
CA THR A 183 -1.78 10.36 11.85
C THR A 183 -0.53 10.01 11.05
N TYR A 184 -0.21 10.77 10.00
CA TYR A 184 1.06 10.61 9.28
C TYR A 184 2.27 11.02 10.14
N ILE A 185 2.19 12.08 10.93
CA ILE A 185 3.26 12.45 11.88
C ILE A 185 3.46 11.35 12.92
N LYS A 186 2.35 10.79 13.46
CA LYS A 186 2.42 9.62 14.36
C LYS A 186 3.10 8.43 13.70
N PHE A 187 2.81 8.17 12.41
CA PHE A 187 3.48 7.13 11.63
C PHE A 187 5.01 7.36 11.58
N LEU A 188 5.46 8.57 11.24
CA LEU A 188 6.90 8.88 11.17
C LEU A 188 7.60 8.65 12.52
N LYS A 189 6.99 9.09 13.63
CA LYS A 189 7.50 8.83 14.99
C LYS A 189 7.54 7.34 15.34
N GLN A 190 6.49 6.59 14.98
CA GLN A 190 6.48 5.14 15.18
C GLN A 190 7.60 4.47 14.39
N MET A 191 7.84 4.87 13.15
CA MET A 191 8.90 4.29 12.32
C MET A 191 10.29 4.65 12.84
N GLN A 192 10.49 5.91 13.26
CA GLN A 192 11.72 6.35 13.91
C GLN A 192 12.05 5.49 15.13
N ASN A 193 11.07 5.23 16.02
CA ASN A 193 11.29 4.41 17.21
C ASN A 193 11.46 2.92 16.89
N LYS A 194 10.59 2.35 16.03
CA LYS A 194 10.59 0.92 15.71
C LYS A 194 11.88 0.44 15.04
N PHE A 195 12.49 1.30 14.23
CA PHE A 195 13.71 0.99 13.48
C PHE A 195 14.96 1.67 14.06
N LYS A 196 14.91 2.25 15.27
CA LYS A 196 16.01 3.04 15.86
C LYS A 196 17.36 2.31 15.89
N ASN A 197 17.34 0.99 16.12
CA ASN A 197 18.52 0.12 16.26
C ASN A 197 18.98 -0.53 14.94
N ILE A 198 18.21 -0.39 13.86
CA ILE A 198 18.56 -0.95 12.56
C ILE A 198 19.73 -0.19 11.96
N LYS A 199 20.65 -0.89 11.32
CA LYS A 199 21.75 -0.34 10.53
C LYS A 199 21.41 -0.44 9.05
N VAL A 200 21.67 0.64 8.30
CA VAL A 200 21.43 0.72 6.86
C VAL A 200 22.70 1.21 6.18
N ASP A 201 23.00 0.61 5.03
CA ASP A 201 24.00 1.08 4.10
C ASP A 201 23.46 2.31 3.37
N GLU A 202 23.71 3.50 3.95
CA GLU A 202 23.21 4.79 3.43
C GLU A 202 23.80 5.17 2.06
N GLU A 203 24.87 4.49 1.60
CA GLU A 203 25.40 4.66 0.25
C GLU A 203 24.48 4.05 -0.81
N LYS A 204 23.76 2.97 -0.46
CA LYS A 204 22.85 2.28 -1.37
C LYS A 204 21.44 2.88 -1.37
N ARG A 205 20.95 3.26 -0.19
CA ARG A 205 19.59 3.80 -0.03
C ARG A 205 19.46 4.58 1.28
N THR A 206 18.60 5.59 1.27
CA THR A 206 18.30 6.36 2.48
C THR A 206 17.60 5.50 3.53
N PHE A 207 17.70 5.88 4.79
CA PHE A 207 17.04 5.14 5.89
C PHE A 207 15.52 5.06 5.71
N ALA A 208 14.88 6.16 5.27
CA ALA A 208 13.44 6.17 5.03
C ALA A 208 13.04 5.28 3.85
N LYS A 209 13.85 5.22 2.78
CA LYS A 209 13.61 4.29 1.66
C LYS A 209 13.76 2.84 2.10
N ALA A 210 14.73 2.56 2.97
CA ALA A 210 14.92 1.22 3.50
C ALA A 210 13.68 0.74 4.29
N ILE A 211 13.11 1.59 5.14
CA ILE A 211 11.88 1.27 5.88
C ILE A 211 10.69 1.07 4.92
N ASP A 212 10.56 1.88 3.87
CA ASP A 212 9.51 1.71 2.85
C ASP A 212 9.59 0.33 2.17
N GLU A 213 10.77 -0.14 1.78
CA GLU A 213 10.96 -1.45 1.15
C GLU A 213 10.66 -2.60 2.11
N TYR A 214 11.11 -2.49 3.35
CA TYR A 214 10.78 -3.45 4.41
C TYR A 214 9.27 -3.55 4.58
N ASN A 215 8.58 -2.41 4.70
CA ASN A 215 7.13 -2.35 4.84
C ASN A 215 6.41 -2.91 3.61
N TYR A 216 6.95 -2.67 2.41
CA TYR A 216 6.40 -3.27 1.20
C TYR A 216 6.46 -4.80 1.24
N VAL A 217 7.62 -5.36 1.59
CA VAL A 217 7.84 -6.82 1.60
C VAL A 217 7.09 -7.50 2.73
N LYS A 218 7.20 -7.00 3.97
CA LYS A 218 6.65 -7.68 5.14
C LYS A 218 5.15 -7.42 5.33
N ILE A 219 4.61 -6.34 4.76
CA ILE A 219 3.20 -5.94 4.98
C ILE A 219 2.42 -5.92 3.66
N THR A 220 2.82 -5.04 2.73
CA THR A 220 2.01 -4.73 1.55
C THR A 220 1.83 -5.94 0.64
N LYS A 221 2.94 -6.61 0.29
CA LYS A 221 2.94 -7.74 -0.64
C LYS A 221 2.18 -8.97 -0.12
N PRO A 222 2.36 -9.44 1.13
CA PRO A 222 1.57 -10.52 1.70
C PRO A 222 0.07 -10.24 1.67
N ILE A 223 -0.35 -9.04 2.11
CA ILE A 223 -1.75 -8.63 2.10
C ILE A 223 -2.29 -8.58 0.66
N MET A 224 -1.53 -8.02 -0.28
CA MET A 224 -1.90 -7.98 -1.71
C MET A 224 -2.10 -9.38 -2.30
N ASN A 225 -1.25 -10.35 -1.95
CA ASN A 225 -1.36 -11.72 -2.44
C ASN A 225 -2.64 -12.40 -1.91
N LEU A 226 -2.92 -12.24 -0.62
CA LEU A 226 -4.15 -12.74 0.00
C LEU A 226 -5.41 -12.09 -0.59
N GLU A 227 -5.40 -10.78 -0.84
CA GLU A 227 -6.51 -10.07 -1.48
C GLU A 227 -6.77 -10.57 -2.91
N LYS A 228 -5.72 -10.83 -3.69
CA LYS A 228 -5.84 -11.39 -5.04
C LYS A 228 -6.40 -12.81 -5.02
N GLU A 229 -5.90 -13.65 -4.12
CA GLU A 229 -6.40 -15.02 -3.93
C GLU A 229 -7.89 -15.00 -3.54
N LEU A 230 -8.25 -14.18 -2.54
CA LEU A 230 -9.63 -14.03 -2.09
C LEU A 230 -10.56 -13.59 -3.23
N ALA A 231 -10.17 -12.57 -4.00
CA ALA A 231 -10.98 -12.08 -5.13
C ALA A 231 -11.20 -13.17 -6.20
N SER A 232 -10.19 -14.00 -6.46
CA SER A 232 -10.30 -15.14 -7.38
C SER A 232 -11.30 -16.18 -6.87
N LEU A 233 -11.19 -16.56 -5.60
CA LEU A 233 -12.07 -17.54 -4.96
C LEU A 233 -13.51 -17.03 -4.85
N GLU A 234 -13.72 -15.76 -4.51
CA GLU A 234 -15.06 -15.15 -4.45
C GLU A 234 -15.72 -15.10 -5.85
N LYS A 235 -14.94 -14.85 -6.91
CA LYS A 235 -15.42 -14.93 -8.30
C LYS A 235 -15.82 -16.36 -8.67
N LEU A 236 -15.03 -17.36 -8.27
CA LEU A 236 -15.33 -18.76 -8.50
C LEU A 236 -16.60 -19.20 -7.76
N MET A 237 -16.74 -18.83 -6.48
CA MET A 237 -17.96 -19.07 -5.68
C MET A 237 -19.20 -18.45 -6.31
N LYS A 238 -19.09 -17.22 -6.83
CA LYS A 238 -20.20 -16.57 -7.54
C LYS A 238 -20.62 -17.36 -8.78
N LYS A 239 -19.66 -17.93 -9.52
CA LYS A 239 -19.95 -18.79 -10.67
C LYS A 239 -20.69 -20.05 -10.26
N TYR A 240 -20.26 -20.72 -9.18
CA TYR A 240 -20.95 -21.91 -8.65
C TYR A 240 -22.39 -21.61 -8.20
N LYS A 241 -22.60 -20.53 -7.45
CA LYS A 241 -23.95 -20.12 -7.02
C LYS A 241 -24.89 -19.83 -8.19
N ASN A 242 -24.36 -19.25 -9.28
CA ASN A 242 -25.15 -19.00 -10.48
C ASN A 242 -25.52 -20.31 -11.21
N TYR A 243 -24.59 -21.26 -11.30
CA TYR A 243 -24.84 -22.58 -11.88
C TYR A 243 -25.91 -23.34 -11.09
N GLU A 244 -25.82 -23.35 -9.76
CA GLU A 244 -26.81 -24.00 -8.90
C GLU A 244 -28.21 -23.38 -9.08
N LYS A 245 -28.30 -22.04 -9.18
CA LYS A 245 -29.56 -21.35 -9.43
C LYS A 245 -30.18 -21.74 -10.78
N GLN A 246 -29.37 -21.81 -11.84
CA GLN A 246 -29.84 -22.23 -13.17
C GLN A 246 -30.31 -23.68 -13.16
N PHE A 247 -29.56 -24.57 -12.51
CA PHE A 247 -29.92 -25.99 -12.39
C PHE A 247 -31.24 -26.18 -11.63
N ARG A 248 -31.41 -25.49 -10.49
CA ARG A 248 -32.68 -25.51 -9.73
C ARG A 248 -33.85 -25.02 -10.58
N LYS A 249 -33.67 -23.95 -11.36
CA LYS A 249 -34.70 -23.42 -12.28
C LYS A 249 -35.08 -24.44 -13.37
N GLY A 250 -34.08 -25.07 -14.00
CA GLY A 250 -34.32 -26.09 -15.03
C GLY A 250 -35.02 -27.34 -14.49
N MET A 251 -34.72 -27.79 -13.26
CA MET A 251 -35.46 -28.91 -12.65
C MET A 251 -36.92 -28.57 -12.38
N ILE A 252 -37.22 -27.34 -11.99
CA ILE A 252 -38.60 -26.87 -11.79
C ILE A 252 -39.37 -26.93 -13.13
N GLU A 253 -38.79 -26.41 -14.21
CA GLU A 253 -39.40 -26.41 -15.55
C GLU A 253 -39.67 -27.83 -16.10
N VAL A 254 -38.74 -28.78 -15.90
CA VAL A 254 -38.92 -30.19 -16.30
C VAL A 254 -40.00 -30.89 -15.47
N THR A 255 -40.17 -30.50 -14.20
CA THR A 255 -41.19 -31.07 -13.33
C THR A 255 -42.59 -30.59 -13.74
N PHE A 256 -42.74 -29.32 -14.12
CA PHE A 256 -44.01 -28.77 -14.61
C PHE A 256 -44.39 -29.24 -16.03
N ALA A 257 -43.44 -29.55 -16.90
CA ALA A 257 -43.73 -30.07 -18.25
C ALA A 257 -44.22 -31.53 -18.28
N LYS A 258 -44.25 -32.22 -17.14
CA LYS A 258 -44.71 -33.62 -16.99
C LYS A 258 -46.12 -33.74 -16.37
N PHE A 259 -46.77 -32.61 -16.08
CA PHE A 259 -48.16 -32.50 -15.65
C PHE A 259 -48.96 -31.76 -16.71
#